data_AF-A0A3B1E7C8-F1
#
_entry.id   AF-A0A3B1E7C8-F1
#
_cell.length_a   1.000
_cell.length_b   1.000
_cell.length_c   1.000
_cell.angle_alpha   90.00
_cell.angle_beta   90.00
_cell.angle_gamma   90.00
#
_symmetry.space_group_name_H-M   'P 1'
#
loop_
_entity.id
_entity.type
_entity.pdbx_description
1 polymer ?
#
loop_
_entity_poly.entity_id
_entity_poly.type
_entity_poly.pdbx_seq_one_letter_code
_entity_poly.pdbx_strand_id
1 'polypeptide(L)'
;PHPPPRPDPPSHHRRHAAQEDYYIGKATERIMLPLLRTILPDIEDYDLPSFGAFHNAAVVQIEKEYPLHARRIMHGIWGAGQMSWTKNIFVVDDSVDVHDHLAVLRAMAERCDPTRDIERVRGPIDVLDHATPYCGAGVKLGFDCTAKWAAEAVGGAIPSAERDRVPFVGAHEPEGARMLEQIGTIEGVLHAALPDELPGWLFVRTDKNTGDDKPKLGRAVIEGLRRAVGADVWQTVRPPAYVVIFGRGVDITDIEAALFNWVANFDASRDLETWREGPFGIAAFDATPKTPADAHHGEPVREWPPVLAMCEETRARVESRWEEYGL
;
A
#
# COMPACT_ATOMS: atom_id res chain seq x y z
N PRO A 1 -26.42 4.00 -35.49
CA PRO A 1 -26.89 3.10 -34.40
C PRO A 1 -25.74 2.19 -33.94
N HIS A 2 -25.02 2.60 -32.90
CA HIS A 2 -23.99 1.76 -32.30
C HIS A 2 -24.63 0.56 -31.60
N PRO A 3 -24.07 -0.65 -31.73
CA PRO A 3 -24.57 -1.80 -31.01
C PRO A 3 -24.38 -1.58 -29.51
N PRO A 4 -25.28 -2.10 -28.65
CA PRO A 4 -25.15 -1.99 -27.21
C PRO A 4 -23.85 -2.67 -26.73
N PRO A 5 -23.22 -2.15 -25.66
CA PRO A 5 -22.04 -2.78 -25.07
C PRO A 5 -22.39 -4.21 -24.64
N ARG A 6 -21.48 -5.15 -24.91
CA ARG A 6 -21.65 -6.53 -24.46
C ARG A 6 -21.63 -6.55 -22.93
N PRO A 7 -22.45 -7.38 -22.28
CA PRO A 7 -22.39 -7.55 -20.83
C PRO A 7 -21.01 -8.06 -20.44
N ASP A 8 -20.45 -7.48 -19.37
CA ASP A 8 -19.20 -7.96 -18.79
C ASP A 8 -19.32 -9.45 -18.45
N PRO A 9 -18.29 -10.26 -18.74
CA PRO A 9 -18.30 -11.64 -18.33
C PRO A 9 -18.44 -11.72 -16.80
N PRO A 10 -19.13 -12.75 -16.28
CA PRO A 10 -19.35 -12.89 -14.84
C PRO A 10 -18.00 -12.82 -14.13
N SER A 11 -17.91 -11.93 -13.13
CA SER A 11 -16.73 -11.79 -12.28
C SER A 11 -16.55 -13.10 -11.54
N HIS A 12 -15.75 -14.00 -12.13
CA HIS A 12 -15.11 -15.05 -11.37
C HIS A 12 -14.34 -14.34 -10.27
N HIS A 13 -14.87 -14.38 -9.04
CA HIS A 13 -14.09 -14.21 -7.83
C HIS A 13 -13.03 -15.31 -7.81
N ARG A 14 -12.01 -15.16 -8.67
CA ARG A 14 -10.75 -15.84 -8.51
C ARG A 14 -10.20 -15.27 -7.21
N ARG A 15 -10.33 -16.04 -6.13
CA ARG A 15 -9.27 -16.03 -5.11
C ARG A 15 -7.98 -16.02 -5.92
N HIS A 16 -7.16 -14.99 -5.80
CA HIS A 16 -5.86 -14.94 -6.46
C HIS A 16 -5.02 -16.06 -5.82
N ALA A 17 -5.26 -17.30 -6.23
CA ALA A 17 -4.40 -18.41 -5.91
C ALA A 17 -3.03 -18.00 -6.42
N ALA A 18 -2.04 -18.02 -5.52
CA ALA A 18 -0.65 -17.73 -5.84
C ALA A 18 -0.29 -18.47 -7.13
N GLN A 19 -0.01 -17.70 -8.18
CA GLN A 19 0.40 -18.25 -9.46
C GLN A 19 1.81 -18.81 -9.33
N GLU A 20 2.24 -19.62 -10.30
CA GLU A 20 3.59 -20.21 -10.34
C GLU A 20 4.68 -19.18 -10.01
N ASP A 21 4.56 -17.98 -10.58
CA ASP A 21 5.46 -16.85 -10.39
C ASP A 21 5.68 -16.47 -8.92
N TYR A 22 4.68 -16.66 -8.05
CA TYR A 22 4.84 -16.38 -6.62
C TYR A 22 5.85 -17.33 -5.98
N TYR A 23 5.76 -18.63 -6.26
CA TYR A 23 6.67 -19.63 -5.68
C TYR A 23 8.08 -19.51 -6.26
N ILE A 24 8.18 -19.22 -7.56
CA ILE A 24 9.47 -18.90 -8.20
C ILE A 24 10.08 -17.65 -7.57
N GLY A 25 9.25 -16.64 -7.32
CA GLY A 25 9.64 -15.45 -6.59
C GLY A 25 10.21 -15.78 -5.21
N LYS A 26 9.46 -16.51 -4.38
CA LYS A 26 9.91 -16.92 -3.04
C LYS A 26 11.24 -17.69 -3.05
N ALA A 27 11.47 -18.54 -4.05
CA ALA A 27 12.77 -19.20 -4.20
C ALA A 27 13.88 -18.20 -4.59
N THR A 28 13.59 -17.30 -5.53
CA THR A 28 14.51 -16.24 -5.98
C THR A 28 14.93 -15.34 -4.83
N GLU A 29 13.99 -14.97 -3.96
CA GLU A 29 14.24 -14.19 -2.74
C GLU A 29 15.32 -14.84 -1.85
N ARG A 30 15.17 -16.13 -1.55
CA ARG A 30 16.13 -16.87 -0.71
C ARG A 30 17.51 -17.00 -1.38
N ILE A 31 17.54 -17.16 -2.70
CA ILE A 31 18.80 -17.22 -3.48
C ILE A 31 19.49 -15.85 -3.50
N MET A 32 18.73 -14.76 -3.55
CA MET A 32 19.26 -13.40 -3.65
C MET A 32 19.67 -12.80 -2.30
N LEU A 33 19.14 -13.28 -1.18
CA LEU A 33 19.48 -12.77 0.16
C LEU A 33 20.99 -12.69 0.44
N PRO A 34 21.82 -13.73 0.21
CA PRO A 34 23.26 -13.62 0.42
C PRO A 34 23.90 -12.55 -0.46
N LEU A 35 23.43 -12.37 -1.69
CA LEU A 35 23.93 -11.35 -2.61
C LEU A 35 23.54 -9.94 -2.15
N LEU A 36 22.30 -9.74 -1.72
CA LEU A 36 21.85 -8.46 -1.16
C LEU A 36 22.68 -8.07 0.07
N ARG A 37 22.99 -9.03 0.93
CA ARG A 37 23.86 -8.83 2.12
C ARG A 37 25.31 -8.48 1.78
N THR A 38 25.79 -8.72 0.55
CA THR A 38 27.11 -8.22 0.15
C THR A 38 27.15 -6.70 -0.01
N ILE A 39 26.01 -6.08 -0.32
CA ILE A 39 25.86 -4.63 -0.50
C ILE A 39 25.32 -3.99 0.78
N LEU A 40 24.40 -4.67 1.46
CA LEU A 40 23.71 -4.22 2.68
C LEU A 40 23.85 -5.28 3.78
N PRO A 41 25.02 -5.37 4.44
CA PRO A 41 25.33 -6.47 5.35
C PRO A 41 24.46 -6.53 6.60
N ASP A 42 23.87 -5.39 6.96
CA ASP A 42 22.99 -5.20 8.12
C ASP A 42 21.57 -5.76 7.92
N ILE A 43 21.24 -6.22 6.72
CA ILE A 43 20.01 -6.97 6.47
C ILE A 43 20.16 -8.38 7.04
N GLU A 44 19.26 -8.75 7.93
CA GLU A 44 19.19 -10.10 8.49
C GLU A 44 18.39 -11.02 7.57
N ASP A 45 17.17 -10.60 7.23
CA ASP A 45 16.23 -11.28 6.34
C ASP A 45 15.35 -10.27 5.59
N TYR A 46 14.67 -10.71 4.53
CA TYR A 46 13.63 -9.93 3.85
C TYR A 46 12.56 -10.80 3.18
N ASP A 47 11.32 -10.36 3.17
CA ASP A 47 10.20 -11.02 2.50
C ASP A 47 9.66 -10.17 1.35
N LEU A 48 9.30 -10.83 0.25
CA LEU A 48 8.59 -10.28 -0.89
C LEU A 48 7.13 -10.79 -0.84
N PRO A 49 6.22 -10.03 -0.19
CA PRO A 49 4.89 -10.52 0.14
C PRO A 49 4.01 -10.76 -1.08
N SER A 50 3.04 -11.67 -0.93
CA SER A 50 2.01 -11.97 -1.95
C SER A 50 1.23 -10.72 -2.34
N PHE A 51 0.80 -9.92 -1.37
CA PHE A 51 0.11 -8.66 -1.63
C PHE A 51 0.97 -7.66 -2.40
N GLY A 52 2.30 -7.79 -2.34
CA GLY A 52 3.27 -7.00 -3.10
C GLY A 52 3.51 -7.49 -4.52
N ALA A 53 2.80 -8.52 -5.01
CA ALA A 53 3.07 -9.15 -6.30
C ALA A 53 4.58 -9.42 -6.52
N PHE A 54 5.27 -9.84 -5.45
CA PHE A 54 6.70 -10.14 -5.37
C PHE A 54 7.67 -8.96 -5.54
N HIS A 55 7.38 -7.94 -6.35
CA HIS A 55 8.34 -6.86 -6.63
C HIS A 55 7.89 -5.48 -6.13
N ASN A 56 6.58 -5.26 -6.01
CA ASN A 56 6.00 -3.96 -5.68
C ASN A 56 6.14 -3.61 -4.18
N ALA A 57 6.22 -4.63 -3.32
CA ALA A 57 6.52 -4.46 -1.91
C ALA A 57 7.66 -5.36 -1.43
N ALA A 58 8.45 -4.88 -0.47
CA ALA A 58 9.46 -5.67 0.25
C ALA A 58 9.39 -5.34 1.75
N VAL A 59 9.48 -6.37 2.59
CA VAL A 59 9.65 -6.26 4.04
C VAL A 59 11.08 -6.64 4.37
N VAL A 60 11.81 -5.81 5.11
CA VAL A 60 13.23 -6.01 5.38
C VAL A 60 13.49 -5.91 6.87
N GLN A 61 14.13 -6.92 7.43
CA GLN A 61 14.55 -6.95 8.82
C GLN A 61 16.03 -6.58 8.94
N ILE A 62 16.33 -5.74 9.92
CA ILE A 62 17.67 -5.24 10.17
C ILE A 62 18.03 -5.35 11.65
N GLU A 63 19.31 -5.56 11.93
CA GLU A 63 19.87 -5.29 13.25
C GLU A 63 20.15 -3.77 13.34
N LYS A 64 19.30 -3.05 14.08
CA LYS A 64 19.37 -1.58 14.12
C LYS A 64 20.56 -1.11 14.97
N GLU A 65 21.61 -0.62 14.33
CA GLU A 65 22.79 -0.09 15.03
C GLU A 65 22.82 1.44 15.27
N TYR A 66 22.05 2.24 14.52
CA TYR A 66 22.08 3.71 14.65
C TYR A 66 20.78 4.40 14.22
N PRO A 67 20.59 5.69 14.59
CA PRO A 67 19.45 6.50 14.14
C PRO A 67 19.34 6.57 12.62
N LEU A 68 18.12 6.46 12.08
CA LEU A 68 17.82 6.52 10.64
C LEU A 68 18.45 5.38 9.81
N HIS A 69 18.91 4.30 10.46
CA HIS A 69 19.47 3.13 9.78
C HIS A 69 18.52 2.56 8.73
N ALA A 70 17.22 2.50 9.04
CA ALA A 70 16.18 2.05 8.10
C ALA A 70 16.18 2.82 6.78
N ARG A 71 16.38 4.14 6.81
CA ARG A 71 16.42 4.98 5.60
C ARG A 71 17.62 4.66 4.73
N ARG A 72 18.79 4.40 5.33
CA ARG A 72 19.98 3.96 4.58
C ARG A 72 19.69 2.66 3.83
N ILE A 73 19.01 1.72 4.48
CA ILE A 73 18.63 0.43 3.89
C ILE A 73 17.65 0.63 2.73
N MET A 74 16.61 1.46 2.91
CA MET A 74 15.67 1.82 1.83
C MET A 74 16.40 2.36 0.58
N HIS A 75 17.29 3.33 0.76
CA HIS A 75 18.06 3.91 -0.36
C HIS A 75 19.03 2.92 -0.99
N GLY A 76 19.62 2.02 -0.19
CA GLY A 76 20.45 0.93 -0.69
C GLY A 76 19.67 0.00 -1.61
N ILE A 77 18.47 -0.41 -1.19
CA ILE A 77 17.58 -1.27 -1.97
C ILE A 77 17.11 -0.57 -3.26
N TRP A 78 16.73 0.71 -3.16
CA TRP A 78 16.35 1.49 -4.34
C TRP A 78 17.51 1.76 -5.30
N GLY A 79 18.76 1.55 -4.88
CA GLY A 79 19.95 1.53 -5.73
C GLY A 79 20.33 0.15 -6.27
N ALA A 80 19.68 -0.94 -5.83
CA ALA A 80 20.12 -2.30 -6.07
C ALA A 80 19.31 -3.02 -7.16
N GLY A 81 19.83 -3.01 -8.40
CA GLY A 81 19.38 -3.89 -9.48
C GLY A 81 17.86 -3.88 -9.71
N GLN A 82 17.23 -5.07 -9.68
CA GLN A 82 15.78 -5.21 -9.88
C GLN A 82 14.94 -4.67 -8.71
N MET A 83 15.50 -4.62 -7.49
CA MET A 83 14.81 -4.04 -6.34
C MET A 83 14.72 -2.50 -6.43
N SER A 84 15.42 -1.88 -7.39
CA SER A 84 15.25 -0.47 -7.68
C SER A 84 13.82 -0.12 -8.10
N TRP A 85 13.00 -1.07 -8.55
CA TRP A 85 11.59 -0.85 -8.88
C TRP A 85 10.62 -1.09 -7.73
N THR A 86 11.09 -1.58 -6.58
CA THR A 86 10.23 -1.82 -5.42
C THR A 86 9.62 -0.52 -4.92
N LYS A 87 8.30 -0.43 -5.00
CA LYS A 87 7.55 0.79 -4.70
C LYS A 87 7.38 1.00 -3.21
N ASN A 88 7.16 -0.07 -2.45
CA ASN A 88 6.90 -0.01 -1.02
C ASN A 88 7.94 -0.83 -0.27
N ILE A 89 8.71 -0.20 0.62
CA ILE A 89 9.68 -0.90 1.47
C ILE A 89 9.26 -0.71 2.92
N PHE A 90 9.06 -1.79 3.65
CA PHE A 90 8.81 -1.78 5.09
C PHE A 90 10.09 -2.26 5.78
N VAL A 91 10.69 -1.43 6.63
CA VAL A 91 11.90 -1.83 7.37
C VAL A 91 11.54 -2.02 8.83
N VAL A 92 11.74 -3.24 9.34
CA VAL A 92 11.52 -3.64 10.73
C VAL A 92 12.85 -4.00 11.39
N ASP A 93 12.87 -4.04 12.72
CA ASP A 93 14.00 -4.55 13.49
C ASP A 93 13.88 -6.06 13.75
N ASP A 94 14.91 -6.64 14.35
CA ASP A 94 15.06 -8.05 14.74
C ASP A 94 13.91 -8.60 15.61
N SER A 95 13.08 -7.75 16.22
CA SER A 95 11.93 -8.17 17.02
C SER A 95 10.68 -8.54 16.22
N VAL A 96 10.68 -8.35 14.90
CA VAL A 96 9.51 -8.59 14.03
C VAL A 96 9.86 -9.56 12.91
N ASP A 97 9.15 -10.68 12.83
CA ASP A 97 9.30 -11.66 11.74
C ASP A 97 8.77 -11.08 10.41
N VAL A 98 9.64 -11.01 9.39
CA VAL A 98 9.29 -10.50 8.05
C VAL A 98 8.28 -11.38 7.32
N HIS A 99 8.14 -12.64 7.72
CA HIS A 99 7.21 -13.60 7.14
C HIS A 99 5.82 -13.56 7.81
N ASP A 100 5.65 -12.83 8.92
CA ASP A 100 4.35 -12.50 9.51
C ASP A 100 3.96 -11.07 9.10
N HIS A 101 3.24 -10.96 7.98
CA HIS A 101 2.80 -9.68 7.43
C HIS A 101 1.91 -8.88 8.38
N LEU A 102 1.12 -9.56 9.23
CA LEU A 102 0.30 -8.88 10.22
C LEU A 102 1.18 -8.30 11.34
N ALA A 103 2.23 -8.99 11.77
CA ALA A 103 3.19 -8.46 12.73
C ALA A 103 3.93 -7.23 12.18
N VAL A 104 4.31 -7.24 10.90
CA VAL A 104 4.93 -6.11 10.21
C VAL A 104 3.99 -4.90 10.18
N LEU A 105 2.72 -5.08 9.83
CA LEU A 105 1.75 -4.00 9.76
C LEU A 105 1.32 -3.47 11.14
N ARG A 106 1.31 -4.33 12.17
CA ARG A 106 1.18 -3.89 13.58
C ARG A 106 2.38 -3.05 14.00
N ALA A 107 3.61 -3.52 13.73
CA ALA A 107 4.82 -2.75 14.01
C ALA A 107 4.82 -1.42 13.25
N MET A 108 4.30 -1.38 12.02
CA MET A 108 4.11 -0.15 11.26
C MET A 108 3.14 0.82 11.96
N ALA A 109 1.94 0.38 12.34
CA ALA A 109 0.97 1.22 13.07
C ALA A 109 1.52 1.71 14.42
N GLU A 110 2.24 0.85 15.12
CA GLU A 110 2.79 1.13 16.43
C GLU A 110 4.02 2.04 16.35
N ARG A 111 4.94 1.85 15.41
CA ARG A 111 6.29 2.44 15.47
C ARG A 111 6.53 3.52 14.40
N CYS A 112 5.87 3.43 13.25
CA CYS A 112 6.04 4.37 12.14
C CYS A 112 5.01 5.52 12.25
N ASP A 113 5.45 6.72 12.68
CA ASP A 113 4.67 7.96 12.56
C ASP A 113 4.61 8.38 11.08
N PRO A 114 3.44 8.34 10.42
CA PRO A 114 3.33 8.58 8.98
C PRO A 114 3.86 9.94 8.50
N THR A 115 3.90 10.94 9.38
CA THR A 115 4.33 12.30 9.05
C THR A 115 5.83 12.54 9.28
N ARG A 116 6.54 11.55 9.84
CA ARG A 116 7.99 11.61 10.11
C ARG A 116 8.74 10.45 9.47
N ASP A 117 8.18 9.25 9.52
CA ASP A 117 8.89 7.99 9.29
C ASP A 117 8.65 7.39 7.90
N ILE A 118 7.85 8.07 7.07
CA ILE A 118 7.68 7.72 5.66
C ILE A 118 8.71 8.49 4.84
N GLU A 119 9.63 7.76 4.23
CA GLU A 119 10.56 8.27 3.21
C GLU A 119 9.87 8.25 1.84
N ARG A 120 9.95 9.36 1.10
CA ARG A 120 9.33 9.50 -0.23
C ARG A 120 10.40 9.79 -1.27
N VAL A 121 10.53 8.92 -2.27
CA VAL A 121 11.54 9.07 -3.33
C VAL A 121 10.86 8.97 -4.70
N ARG A 122 11.16 9.92 -5.59
CA ARG A 122 10.79 9.80 -7.00
C ARG A 122 11.83 8.95 -7.72
N GLY A 123 11.41 7.96 -8.48
CA GLY A 123 12.33 7.09 -9.19
C GLY A 123 11.67 6.14 -10.19
N PRO A 124 12.45 5.22 -10.78
CA PRO A 124 11.93 4.26 -11.74
C PRO A 124 10.99 3.24 -11.07
N ILE A 125 9.87 2.93 -11.71
CA ILE A 125 8.89 1.91 -11.28
C ILE A 125 8.70 0.93 -12.44
N ASP A 126 8.08 -0.23 -12.18
CA ASP A 126 7.63 -1.13 -13.24
C ASP A 126 6.78 -0.37 -14.29
N VAL A 127 7.05 -0.61 -15.57
CA VAL A 127 6.28 -0.06 -16.70
C VAL A 127 4.83 -0.55 -16.70
N LEU A 128 4.56 -1.68 -16.04
CA LEU A 128 3.24 -2.27 -15.87
C LEU A 128 2.48 -1.71 -14.67
N ASP A 129 3.11 -0.92 -13.78
CA ASP A 129 2.41 -0.30 -12.65
C ASP A 129 1.44 0.78 -13.15
N HIS A 130 0.17 0.46 -13.14
CA HIS A 130 -0.89 1.32 -13.65
C HIS A 130 -1.23 2.50 -12.76
N ALA A 131 -0.85 2.44 -11.48
CA ALA A 131 -1.16 3.51 -10.55
C ALA A 131 -0.23 4.72 -10.75
N THR A 132 0.95 4.53 -11.33
CA THR A 132 1.89 5.64 -11.55
C THR A 132 1.33 6.68 -12.53
N PRO A 133 1.59 7.98 -12.32
CA PRO A 133 1.21 9.03 -13.27
C PRO A 133 1.95 8.91 -14.61
N TYR A 134 3.17 8.37 -14.61
CA TYR A 134 4.02 8.23 -15.79
C TYR A 134 4.48 6.79 -15.98
N CYS A 135 4.61 6.35 -17.24
CA CYS A 135 5.12 5.03 -17.56
C CYS A 135 6.56 4.86 -17.02
N GLY A 136 6.76 3.86 -16.16
CA GLY A 136 8.07 3.54 -15.59
C GLY A 136 8.60 4.54 -14.57
N ALA A 137 7.80 5.52 -14.11
CA ALA A 137 8.24 6.53 -13.15
C ALA A 137 7.12 6.95 -12.20
N GLY A 138 7.44 7.02 -10.91
CA GLY A 138 6.47 7.34 -9.85
C GLY A 138 7.14 7.66 -8.52
N VAL A 139 6.34 7.73 -7.45
CA VAL A 139 6.84 7.88 -6.08
C VAL A 139 6.85 6.54 -5.35
N LYS A 140 7.99 6.24 -4.74
CA LYS A 140 8.23 5.10 -3.85
C LYS A 140 8.13 5.54 -2.41
N LEU A 141 7.65 4.63 -1.56
CA LEU A 141 7.52 4.81 -0.13
C LEU A 141 8.41 3.84 0.63
N GLY A 142 9.14 4.36 1.59
CA GLY A 142 9.86 3.60 2.59
C GLY A 142 9.24 3.87 3.95
N PHE A 143 8.81 2.83 4.66
CA PHE A 143 8.22 2.90 6.00
C PHE A 143 9.24 2.44 7.02
N ASP A 144 9.69 3.36 7.89
CA ASP A 144 10.55 3.00 9.02
C ASP A 144 9.68 2.46 10.16
N CYS A 145 9.53 1.14 10.20
CA CYS A 145 8.77 0.40 11.21
C CYS A 145 9.67 -0.06 12.38
N THR A 146 10.91 0.42 12.48
CA THR A 146 11.83 0.04 13.57
C THR A 146 11.49 0.75 14.88
N ALA A 147 11.93 0.20 16.01
CA ALA A 147 11.86 0.87 17.30
C ALA A 147 12.63 2.20 17.26
N LYS A 148 12.00 3.28 17.73
CA LYS A 148 12.55 4.63 17.64
C LYS A 148 13.49 4.93 18.80
N TRP A 149 14.66 5.48 18.49
CA TRP A 149 15.68 5.86 19.45
C TRP A 149 15.60 7.35 19.79
N ALA A 150 16.18 7.74 20.92
CA ALA A 150 16.13 9.13 21.38
C ALA A 150 16.71 10.12 20.36
N ALA A 151 17.76 9.71 19.64
CA ALA A 151 18.41 10.52 18.62
C ALA A 151 17.62 10.64 17.30
N GLU A 152 16.48 9.95 17.17
CA GLU A 152 15.55 10.11 16.04
C GLU A 152 14.42 11.11 16.35
N ALA A 153 14.50 11.77 17.51
CA ALA A 153 13.58 12.82 17.91
C ALA A 153 13.65 14.03 16.94
N VAL A 154 12.50 14.43 16.43
CA VAL A 154 12.33 15.69 15.70
C VAL A 154 11.68 16.69 16.67
N GLY A 155 12.34 17.82 16.94
CA GLY A 155 11.80 18.85 17.85
C GLY A 155 11.96 18.56 19.34
N GLY A 156 12.85 17.63 19.74
CA GLY A 156 13.25 17.43 21.14
C GLY A 156 12.42 16.43 21.96
N ALA A 157 11.43 15.76 21.37
CA ALA A 157 10.68 14.68 22.03
C ALA A 157 10.93 13.34 21.33
N ILE A 158 11.16 12.27 22.12
CA ILE A 158 11.11 10.90 21.60
C ILE A 158 9.65 10.60 21.24
N PRO A 159 9.28 10.48 19.96
CA PRO A 159 7.88 10.62 19.58
C PRO A 159 6.96 9.46 20.00
N SER A 160 7.52 8.31 20.38
CA SER A 160 6.78 7.13 20.84
C SER A 160 6.16 7.33 22.23
N ALA A 161 6.81 8.02 23.15
CA ALA A 161 6.45 7.96 24.57
C ALA A 161 5.08 8.58 24.91
N GLU A 162 4.62 9.60 24.18
CA GLU A 162 3.29 10.20 24.37
C GLU A 162 2.24 9.49 23.51
N ARG A 163 2.59 9.19 22.25
CA ARG A 163 1.72 8.49 21.30
C ARG A 163 1.32 7.09 21.78
N ASP A 164 2.26 6.36 22.39
CA ASP A 164 2.09 4.95 22.75
C ASP A 164 1.40 4.78 24.11
N ARG A 165 1.13 5.86 24.84
CA ARG A 165 0.27 5.84 26.05
C ARG A 165 -1.20 5.73 25.73
N VAL A 166 -1.60 6.10 24.52
CA VAL A 166 -3.00 6.04 24.07
C VAL A 166 -3.16 4.81 23.17
N PRO A 167 -3.93 3.79 23.59
CA PRO A 167 -4.13 2.60 22.78
C PRO A 167 -4.96 2.93 21.54
N PHE A 168 -4.75 2.15 20.49
CA PHE A 168 -5.72 2.07 19.40
C PHE A 168 -7.01 1.42 19.89
N VAL A 169 -8.14 1.82 19.31
CA VAL A 169 -9.45 1.28 19.63
C VAL A 169 -9.88 0.23 18.60
N GLY A 170 -10.43 -0.88 19.07
CA GLY A 170 -11.01 -1.93 18.21
C GLY A 170 -12.44 -1.63 17.78
N ALA A 171 -12.93 -2.32 16.75
CA ALA A 171 -14.28 -2.12 16.22
C ALA A 171 -15.40 -2.40 17.23
N HIS A 172 -15.14 -3.30 18.19
CA HIS A 172 -16.11 -3.75 19.19
C HIS A 172 -16.16 -2.90 20.45
N GLU A 173 -15.24 -1.94 20.59
CA GLU A 173 -15.24 -0.98 21.70
C GLU A 173 -16.22 0.18 21.41
N PRO A 174 -16.87 0.76 22.44
CA PRO A 174 -17.87 1.82 22.25
C PRO A 174 -17.37 3.00 21.40
N GLU A 175 -16.13 3.43 21.62
CA GLU A 175 -15.49 4.52 20.90
C GLU A 175 -15.19 4.15 19.44
N GLY A 176 -14.78 2.90 19.19
CA GLY A 176 -14.52 2.38 17.85
C GLY A 176 -15.81 2.23 17.04
N ALA A 177 -16.87 1.71 17.65
CA ALA A 177 -18.20 1.62 17.04
C ALA A 177 -18.75 3.00 16.68
N ARG A 178 -18.66 3.98 17.59
CA ARG A 178 -19.07 5.37 17.34
C ARG A 178 -18.27 6.00 16.20
N MET A 179 -16.96 5.75 16.13
CA MET A 179 -16.11 6.21 15.04
C MET A 179 -16.58 5.63 13.69
N LEU A 180 -16.83 4.32 13.62
CA LEU A 180 -17.33 3.67 12.41
C LEU A 180 -18.70 4.20 11.98
N GLU A 181 -19.61 4.46 12.93
CA GLU A 181 -20.90 5.10 12.66
C GLU A 181 -20.74 6.48 12.03
N GLN A 182 -19.86 7.33 12.58
CA GLN A 182 -19.58 8.66 12.02
C GLN A 182 -18.98 8.59 10.62
N ILE A 183 -18.01 7.70 10.41
CA ILE A 183 -17.40 7.48 9.10
C ILE A 183 -18.44 7.01 8.08
N GLY A 184 -19.38 6.16 8.49
CA GLY A 184 -20.49 5.69 7.66
C GLY A 184 -21.45 6.80 7.19
N THR A 185 -21.44 7.98 7.82
CA THR A 185 -22.23 9.14 7.39
C THR A 185 -21.55 9.97 6.30
N ILE A 186 -20.26 9.75 6.03
CA ILE A 186 -19.52 10.46 4.99
C ILE A 186 -20.04 10.05 3.62
N GLU A 187 -20.35 11.03 2.76
CA GLU A 187 -20.84 10.77 1.41
C GLU A 187 -19.88 9.87 0.63
N GLY A 188 -20.42 8.79 0.07
CA GLY A 188 -19.67 7.83 -0.74
C GLY A 188 -19.08 6.68 0.04
N VAL A 189 -19.07 6.70 1.37
CA VAL A 189 -18.67 5.54 2.17
C VAL A 189 -19.74 4.45 2.06
N LEU A 190 -19.33 3.26 1.64
CA LEU A 190 -20.18 2.07 1.60
C LEU A 190 -20.02 1.22 2.86
N HIS A 191 -18.79 1.12 3.36
CA HIS A 191 -18.44 0.35 4.54
C HIS A 191 -17.11 0.84 5.09
N ALA A 192 -16.95 0.82 6.42
CA ALA A 192 -15.69 1.10 7.09
C ALA A 192 -15.43 0.00 8.13
N ALA A 193 -14.16 -0.35 8.31
CA ALA A 193 -13.74 -1.39 9.22
C ALA A 193 -12.43 -1.01 9.94
N LEU A 194 -12.35 -1.36 11.22
CA LEU A 194 -11.11 -1.43 11.98
C LEU A 194 -10.79 -2.92 12.12
N PRO A 195 -9.86 -3.48 11.33
CA PRO A 195 -9.56 -4.91 11.41
C PRO A 195 -8.94 -5.24 12.77
N ASP A 196 -9.48 -6.25 13.47
CA ASP A 196 -9.05 -6.61 14.83
C ASP A 196 -7.57 -7.05 14.86
N GLU A 197 -7.09 -7.68 13.79
CA GLU A 197 -5.71 -8.12 13.64
C GLU A 197 -4.71 -6.98 13.35
N LEU A 198 -5.24 -5.81 12.94
CA LEU A 198 -4.47 -4.62 12.55
C LEU A 198 -4.92 -3.36 13.30
N PRO A 199 -4.71 -3.28 14.64
CA PRO A 199 -4.95 -2.05 15.38
C PRO A 199 -4.21 -0.85 14.75
N GLY A 200 -4.90 0.29 14.68
CA GLY A 200 -4.36 1.50 14.06
C GLY A 200 -4.52 1.60 12.55
N TRP A 201 -5.21 0.64 11.94
CA TRP A 201 -5.62 0.68 10.53
C TRP A 201 -7.12 0.93 10.40
N LEU A 202 -7.50 1.74 9.40
CA LEU A 202 -8.87 1.97 9.00
C LEU A 202 -9.03 1.66 7.51
N PHE A 203 -9.87 0.70 7.20
CA PHE A 203 -10.24 0.37 5.83
C PHE A 203 -11.60 0.95 5.50
N VAL A 204 -11.69 1.68 4.39
CA VAL A 204 -12.94 2.31 3.95
C VAL A 204 -13.22 1.90 2.52
N ARG A 205 -14.35 1.26 2.28
CA ARG A 205 -14.84 0.95 0.93
C ARG A 205 -15.76 2.05 0.44
N THR A 206 -15.57 2.50 -0.79
CA THR A 206 -16.32 3.60 -1.40
C THR A 206 -16.88 3.27 -2.79
N ASP A 207 -17.95 3.96 -3.20
CA ASP A 207 -18.61 3.76 -4.49
C ASP A 207 -18.22 4.78 -5.57
N LYS A 208 -17.10 4.52 -6.25
CA LYS A 208 -16.73 5.31 -7.43
C LYS A 208 -17.59 5.04 -8.68
N ASN A 209 -18.46 4.02 -8.68
CA ASN A 209 -19.19 3.58 -9.88
C ASN A 209 -20.51 4.33 -10.12
N THR A 210 -20.78 5.43 -9.40
CA THR A 210 -22.01 6.22 -9.60
C THR A 210 -21.81 7.33 -10.63
N GLY A 211 -21.76 6.94 -11.91
CA GLY A 211 -21.74 7.85 -13.07
C GLY A 211 -20.43 8.62 -13.27
N ASP A 212 -20.24 9.17 -14.47
CA ASP A 212 -19.03 9.91 -14.88
C ASP A 212 -18.71 11.16 -14.02
N ASP A 213 -19.58 11.50 -13.06
CA ASP A 213 -19.52 12.71 -12.23
C ASP A 213 -18.89 12.54 -10.83
N LYS A 214 -18.43 11.34 -10.42
CA LYS A 214 -17.75 11.14 -9.10
C LYS A 214 -16.26 10.72 -9.11
N PRO A 215 -15.42 11.21 -10.04
CA PRO A 215 -14.02 10.79 -10.18
C PRO A 215 -13.06 11.35 -9.11
N LYS A 216 -13.56 11.74 -7.93
CA LYS A 216 -12.75 12.22 -6.80
C LYS A 216 -13.22 11.66 -5.47
N LEU A 217 -14.01 10.59 -5.49
CA LEU A 217 -14.69 10.12 -4.29
C LEU A 217 -13.73 9.63 -3.21
N GLY A 218 -12.64 8.94 -3.57
CA GLY A 218 -11.66 8.47 -2.59
C GLY A 218 -11.06 9.64 -1.80
N ARG A 219 -10.57 10.65 -2.52
CA ARG A 219 -10.14 11.92 -1.93
C ARG A 219 -11.24 12.65 -1.16
N ALA A 220 -12.47 12.73 -1.67
CA ALA A 220 -13.58 13.36 -0.96
C ALA A 220 -13.89 12.66 0.37
N VAL A 221 -13.74 11.34 0.42
CA VAL A 221 -13.82 10.56 1.66
C VAL A 221 -12.65 10.90 2.60
N ILE A 222 -11.42 11.05 2.09
CA ILE A 222 -10.27 11.50 2.92
C ILE A 222 -10.52 12.89 3.51
N GLU A 223 -10.98 13.84 2.70
CA GLU A 223 -11.37 15.18 3.17
C GLU A 223 -12.54 15.11 4.17
N GLY A 224 -13.50 14.22 3.92
CA GLY A 224 -14.61 13.91 4.79
C GLY A 224 -14.12 13.39 6.14
N LEU A 225 -13.21 12.42 6.17
CA LEU A 225 -12.62 11.85 7.39
C LEU A 225 -11.91 12.91 8.21
N ARG A 226 -11.12 13.77 7.54
CA ARG A 226 -10.42 14.89 8.18
C ARG A 226 -11.36 15.91 8.82
N ARG A 227 -12.58 16.06 8.30
CA ARG A 227 -13.61 16.97 8.85
C ARG A 227 -14.53 16.29 9.87
N ALA A 228 -14.97 15.07 9.57
CA ALA A 228 -16.05 14.37 10.23
C ALA A 228 -15.61 13.73 11.54
N VAL A 229 -14.37 13.21 11.58
CA VAL A 229 -13.78 12.80 12.84
C VAL A 229 -13.16 14.04 13.48
N GLY A 230 -14.04 14.89 14.00
CA GLY A 230 -13.68 16.08 14.75
C GLY A 230 -12.98 15.73 16.07
N ALA A 231 -12.37 16.75 16.68
CA ALA A 231 -11.54 16.66 17.87
C ALA A 231 -12.16 15.86 19.03
N ASP A 232 -13.49 15.76 19.13
CA ASP A 232 -14.16 15.16 20.28
C ASP A 232 -14.02 13.63 20.36
N VAL A 233 -13.86 12.92 19.23
CA VAL A 233 -13.60 11.46 19.25
C VAL A 233 -12.13 11.19 19.48
N TRP A 234 -11.24 11.92 18.80
CA TRP A 234 -9.78 11.78 18.97
C TRP A 234 -9.25 12.24 20.32
N GLN A 235 -10.04 12.97 21.10
CA GLN A 235 -9.68 13.35 22.46
C GLN A 235 -9.60 12.16 23.42
N THR A 236 -10.32 11.06 23.15
CA THR A 236 -10.41 9.91 24.06
C THR A 236 -9.75 8.64 23.53
N VAL A 237 -9.49 8.54 22.22
CA VAL A 237 -8.85 7.37 21.59
C VAL A 237 -7.80 7.79 20.57
N ARG A 238 -6.79 6.94 20.36
CA ARG A 238 -5.77 7.18 19.34
C ARG A 238 -6.37 7.01 17.95
N PRO A 239 -6.21 7.98 17.02
CA PRO A 239 -6.66 7.82 15.65
C PRO A 239 -5.92 6.69 14.93
N PRO A 240 -6.57 6.03 13.95
CA PRO A 240 -5.88 5.16 13.00
C PRO A 240 -4.71 5.92 12.37
N ALA A 241 -3.51 5.33 12.43
CA ALA A 241 -2.33 5.90 11.82
C ALA A 241 -2.37 5.76 10.29
N TYR A 242 -3.01 4.68 9.81
CA TYR A 242 -3.09 4.35 8.39
C TYR A 242 -4.54 4.16 7.97
N VAL A 243 -4.96 4.96 7.00
CA VAL A 243 -6.29 4.91 6.40
C VAL A 243 -6.13 4.51 4.94
N VAL A 244 -6.90 3.53 4.49
CA VAL A 244 -6.89 3.13 3.07
C VAL A 244 -8.31 3.13 2.52
N ILE A 245 -8.50 3.88 1.44
CA ILE A 245 -9.77 3.99 0.73
C ILE A 245 -9.76 3.06 -0.48
N PHE A 246 -10.68 2.10 -0.48
CA PHE A 246 -10.80 1.04 -1.49
C PHE A 246 -12.03 1.22 -2.37
N GLY A 247 -11.92 0.79 -3.63
CA GLY A 247 -13.07 0.74 -4.54
C GLY A 247 -14.10 -0.31 -4.15
N ARG A 248 -15.32 -0.16 -4.66
CA ARG A 248 -16.48 -1.04 -4.39
C ARG A 248 -16.20 -2.55 -4.53
N GLY A 249 -15.33 -2.93 -5.47
CA GLY A 249 -15.00 -4.33 -5.76
C GLY A 249 -14.07 -5.02 -4.75
N VAL A 250 -13.50 -4.27 -3.80
CA VAL A 250 -12.58 -4.81 -2.80
C VAL A 250 -13.37 -5.31 -1.59
N ASP A 251 -13.12 -6.55 -1.20
CA ASP A 251 -13.56 -7.07 0.10
C ASP A 251 -12.55 -6.61 1.16
N ILE A 252 -12.97 -5.71 2.04
CA ILE A 252 -12.10 -5.16 3.08
C ILE A 252 -12.03 -6.04 4.34
N THR A 253 -12.75 -7.17 4.36
CA THR A 253 -12.65 -8.19 5.41
C THR A 253 -11.59 -9.25 5.08
N ASP A 254 -11.20 -9.37 3.81
CA ASP A 254 -10.03 -10.12 3.36
C ASP A 254 -8.81 -9.20 3.38
N ILE A 255 -8.02 -9.27 4.46
CA ILE A 255 -6.87 -8.38 4.67
C ILE A 255 -5.85 -8.52 3.54
N GLU A 256 -5.53 -9.74 3.09
CA GLU A 256 -4.57 -9.96 2.00
C GLU A 256 -5.04 -9.31 0.69
N ALA A 257 -6.32 -9.49 0.34
CA ALA A 257 -6.90 -8.87 -0.84
C ALA A 257 -6.93 -7.33 -0.73
N ALA A 258 -7.23 -6.80 0.45
CA ALA A 258 -7.19 -5.37 0.73
C ALA A 258 -5.76 -4.82 0.58
N LEU A 259 -4.76 -5.48 1.18
CA LEU A 259 -3.35 -5.07 1.07
C LEU A 259 -2.86 -5.09 -0.37
N PHE A 260 -3.24 -6.10 -1.15
CA PHE A 260 -2.90 -6.16 -2.58
C PHE A 260 -3.45 -4.95 -3.32
N ASN A 261 -4.74 -4.65 -3.12
CA ASN A 261 -5.37 -3.50 -3.75
C ASN A 261 -4.81 -2.17 -3.25
N TRP A 262 -4.36 -2.11 -2.00
CA TRP A 262 -3.67 -0.94 -1.47
C TRP A 262 -2.42 -0.69 -2.28
N VAL A 263 -1.42 -1.57 -2.20
CA VAL A 263 -0.11 -1.32 -2.81
C VAL A 263 -0.14 -1.24 -4.34
N ALA A 264 -1.15 -1.82 -4.98
CA ALA A 264 -1.30 -1.81 -6.44
C ALA A 264 -1.98 -0.55 -7.01
N ASN A 265 -2.81 0.18 -6.24
CA ASN A 265 -3.70 1.21 -6.80
C ASN A 265 -3.41 2.65 -6.35
N PHE A 266 -2.22 2.94 -5.81
CA PHE A 266 -1.85 4.31 -5.44
C PHE A 266 -0.47 4.71 -5.99
N ASP A 267 -0.27 5.99 -6.27
CA ASP A 267 1.05 6.64 -6.31
C ASP A 267 1.06 7.80 -5.31
N ALA A 268 2.08 7.85 -4.45
CA ALA A 268 2.12 8.81 -3.35
C ALA A 268 2.25 10.27 -3.78
N SER A 269 2.58 10.56 -5.05
CA SER A 269 2.54 11.94 -5.56
C SER A 269 1.11 12.49 -5.68
N ARG A 270 0.13 11.61 -5.88
CA ARG A 270 -1.27 11.96 -6.16
C ARG A 270 -2.22 11.51 -5.04
N ASP A 271 -1.96 10.34 -4.48
CA ASP A 271 -2.95 9.56 -3.73
C ASP A 271 -2.66 9.42 -2.23
N LEU A 272 -1.56 10.01 -1.73
CA LEU A 272 -1.20 9.97 -0.31
C LEU A 272 -1.32 11.36 0.32
N GLU A 273 -2.25 11.49 1.25
CA GLU A 273 -2.36 12.65 2.14
C GLU A 273 -1.81 12.30 3.53
N THR A 274 -1.08 13.23 4.15
CA THR A 274 -0.58 13.10 5.52
C THR A 274 -0.86 14.35 6.32
N TRP A 275 -1.34 14.18 7.56
CA TRP A 275 -1.58 15.30 8.48
C TRP A 275 -1.33 14.87 9.93
N ARG A 276 -1.33 15.85 10.85
CA ARG A 276 -1.20 15.61 12.29
C ARG A 276 -2.48 16.01 13.02
N GLU A 277 -2.89 15.19 13.96
CA GLU A 277 -3.92 15.48 14.97
C GLU A 277 -3.27 15.39 16.35
N GLY A 278 -2.92 16.53 16.94
CA GLY A 278 -2.11 16.58 18.17
C GLY A 278 -0.77 15.84 17.98
N PRO A 279 -0.43 14.85 18.82
CA PRO A 279 0.80 14.07 18.68
C PRO A 279 0.72 12.96 17.61
N PHE A 280 -0.45 12.72 17.01
CA PHE A 280 -0.67 11.60 16.10
C PHE A 280 -0.51 12.00 14.64
N GLY A 281 0.43 11.38 13.94
CA GLY A 281 0.50 11.45 12.48
C GLY A 281 -0.45 10.45 11.84
N ILE A 282 -1.08 10.85 10.74
CA ILE A 282 -2.01 10.03 9.97
C ILE A 282 -1.59 10.06 8.50
N ALA A 283 -1.61 8.90 7.85
CA ALA A 283 -1.52 8.75 6.40
C ALA A 283 -2.83 8.18 5.86
N ALA A 284 -3.40 8.84 4.85
CA ALA A 284 -4.53 8.33 4.11
C ALA A 284 -4.17 8.09 2.64
N PHE A 285 -4.45 6.88 2.17
CA PHE A 285 -4.22 6.43 0.82
C PHE A 285 -5.54 6.32 0.05
N ASP A 286 -5.64 7.00 -1.08
CA ASP A 286 -6.64 6.68 -2.08
C ASP A 286 -6.13 5.49 -2.91
N ALA A 287 -6.56 4.27 -2.56
CA ALA A 287 -6.25 3.04 -3.28
C ALA A 287 -7.42 2.58 -4.18
N THR A 288 -8.26 3.52 -4.60
CA THR A 288 -9.34 3.21 -5.52
C THR A 288 -8.83 3.18 -6.96
N PRO A 289 -9.45 2.39 -7.87
CA PRO A 289 -9.11 2.45 -9.29
C PRO A 289 -9.17 3.87 -9.83
N LYS A 290 -8.17 4.24 -10.64
CA LYS A 290 -7.97 5.61 -11.10
C LYS A 290 -8.71 5.88 -12.40
N THR A 291 -9.35 7.03 -12.46
CA THR A 291 -9.99 7.60 -13.65
C THR A 291 -9.28 8.90 -14.03
N PRO A 292 -9.38 9.39 -15.28
CA PRO A 292 -8.72 10.63 -15.69
C PRO A 292 -8.99 11.84 -14.78
N ALA A 293 -10.15 11.90 -14.14
CA ALA A 293 -10.51 13.03 -13.28
C ALA A 293 -10.03 12.88 -11.80
N ASP A 294 -9.35 11.79 -11.47
CA ASP A 294 -8.55 11.64 -10.25
C ASP A 294 -7.21 12.38 -10.33
N ALA A 295 -6.86 12.98 -11.47
CA ALA A 295 -5.65 13.80 -11.60
C ALA A 295 -5.59 14.88 -10.49
N HIS A 296 -4.49 14.90 -9.75
CA HIS A 296 -4.33 15.76 -8.58
C HIS A 296 -2.87 16.12 -8.32
N HIS A 297 -2.62 17.19 -7.55
CA HIS A 297 -1.27 17.73 -7.29
C HIS A 297 -0.42 17.99 -8.54
N GLY A 298 -1.05 18.21 -9.70
CA GLY A 298 -0.36 18.36 -10.98
C GLY A 298 0.08 17.03 -11.63
N GLU A 299 -0.28 15.90 -11.03
CA GLU A 299 0.04 14.56 -11.50
C GLU A 299 -1.16 13.96 -12.27
N PRO A 300 -0.94 13.45 -13.50
CA PRO A 300 -2.01 12.87 -14.30
C PRO A 300 -2.44 11.47 -13.80
N VAL A 301 -3.50 10.95 -14.39
CA VAL A 301 -3.79 9.51 -14.40
C VAL A 301 -3.52 9.01 -15.80
N ARG A 302 -2.63 8.01 -15.92
CA ARG A 302 -2.31 7.40 -17.20
C ARG A 302 -3.40 6.44 -17.62
N GLU A 303 -3.63 6.34 -18.92
CA GLU A 303 -4.43 5.25 -19.46
C GLU A 303 -3.68 3.92 -19.31
N TRP A 304 -4.45 2.84 -19.12
CA TRP A 304 -3.88 1.50 -19.14
C TRP A 304 -3.20 1.27 -20.49
N PRO A 305 -1.96 0.76 -20.55
CA PRO A 305 -1.32 0.49 -21.83
C PRO A 305 -2.19 -0.48 -22.63
N PRO A 306 -2.38 -0.28 -23.93
CA PRO A 306 -3.20 -1.17 -24.73
C PRO A 306 -2.68 -2.61 -24.55
N VAL A 307 -3.61 -3.56 -24.39
CA VAL A 307 -3.25 -4.98 -24.25
C VAL A 307 -2.33 -5.34 -25.42
N LEU A 308 -1.11 -5.78 -25.11
CA LEU A 308 -0.13 -6.16 -26.11
C LEU A 308 -0.71 -7.33 -26.92
N ALA A 309 -1.12 -7.04 -28.15
CA ALA A 309 -1.58 -8.06 -29.09
C ALA A 309 -0.38 -8.57 -29.89
N MET A 310 -0.26 -9.90 -30.02
CA MET A 310 0.68 -10.48 -30.98
C MET A 310 0.27 -10.04 -32.39
N CYS A 311 1.23 -9.60 -33.20
CA CYS A 311 0.97 -9.33 -34.61
C CYS A 311 0.54 -10.62 -35.33
N GLU A 312 -0.23 -10.49 -36.42
CA GLU A 312 -0.72 -11.65 -37.18
C GLU A 312 0.42 -12.56 -37.66
N GLU A 313 1.57 -11.98 -38.03
CA GLU A 313 2.77 -12.73 -38.41
C GLU A 313 3.28 -13.63 -37.26
N THR A 314 3.34 -13.09 -36.04
CA THR A 314 3.76 -13.87 -34.86
C THR A 314 2.73 -14.95 -34.54
N ARG A 315 1.43 -14.63 -34.61
CA ARG A 315 0.36 -15.62 -34.39
C ARG A 315 0.47 -16.76 -35.40
N ALA A 316 0.60 -16.45 -36.69
CA ALA A 316 0.74 -17.45 -37.75
C ALA A 316 1.98 -18.34 -37.55
N ARG A 317 3.10 -17.75 -37.10
CA ARG A 317 4.35 -18.50 -36.83
C ARG A 317 4.25 -19.41 -35.62
N VAL A 318 3.51 -19.01 -34.58
CA VAL A 318 3.24 -19.86 -33.42
C VAL A 318 2.28 -21.00 -33.81
N GLU A 319 1.20 -20.67 -34.52
CA GLU A 319 0.21 -21.64 -35.00
C GLU A 319 0.84 -22.71 -35.89
N SER A 320 1.72 -22.34 -36.82
CA SER A 320 2.37 -23.28 -37.73
C SER A 320 3.33 -24.25 -37.04
N ARG A 321 3.77 -23.92 -35.81
CA ARG A 321 4.71 -24.73 -35.04
C ARG A 321 4.03 -25.61 -34.00
N TRP A 322 2.72 -25.49 -33.83
CA TRP A 322 1.97 -26.32 -32.88
C TRP A 322 2.18 -27.81 -33.16
N GLU A 323 2.15 -28.18 -34.45
CA GLU A 323 2.43 -29.54 -34.93
C GLU A 323 3.88 -29.98 -34.68
N GLU A 324 4.85 -29.06 -34.65
CA GLU A 324 6.27 -29.38 -34.37
C GLU A 324 6.50 -29.75 -32.88
N TYR A 325 5.66 -29.24 -31.98
CA TYR A 325 5.75 -29.49 -30.54
C TYR A 325 4.85 -30.62 -30.04
N GLY A 326 4.02 -31.20 -30.93
CA GLY A 326 3.09 -32.27 -30.58
C GLY A 326 1.99 -31.84 -29.61
N LEU A 327 1.61 -30.55 -29.65
CA LEU A 327 0.56 -29.94 -28.83
C LEU A 327 -0.77 -29.82 -29.56
#